data_AF-A0A2D5W051-F1
#
_entry.id   AF-A0A2D5W051-F1
#
_cell.length_a   1.000
_cell.length_b   1.000
_cell.length_c   1.000
_cell.angle_alpha   90.00
_cell.angle_beta   90.00
_cell.angle_gamma   90.00
#
_symmetry.space_group_name_H-M   'P 1'
#
loop_
_entity.id
_entity.type
_entity.pdbx_description
1 polymer ?
#
loop_
_entity_poly.entity_id
_entity_poly.type
_entity_poly.pdbx_seq_one_letter_code
_entity_poly.pdbx_strand_id
1 'polypeptide(L)'
;MNGFYVLFAMYVAIGIIDLLAAGLIGDVWLFIQAFLVLLLARSCLQRRRALNDPRFRSWWTISTGEDVLGIELSEGEVLATCPSCSSMLAVIPEKLDEGDPCPICGKSLTGR
;
A
#
# COMPACT_ATOMS: atom_id res chain seq x y z
N MET A 1 -3.90 13.12 5.39
CA MET A 1 -3.99 13.44 3.95
C MET A 1 -3.02 14.55 3.49
N ASN A 2 -2.49 15.38 4.41
CA ASN A 2 -1.67 16.56 4.07
C ASN A 2 -0.20 16.24 3.75
N GLY A 3 0.38 15.19 4.32
CA GLY A 3 1.82 14.87 4.16
C GLY A 3 2.27 14.59 2.72
N PHE A 4 1.46 13.88 1.93
CA PHE A 4 1.78 13.61 0.52
C PHE A 4 1.81 14.88 -0.33
N TYR A 5 0.94 15.85 -0.04
CA TYR A 5 0.91 17.14 -0.73
C TYR A 5 2.13 18.00 -0.37
N VAL A 6 2.55 17.98 0.89
CA VAL A 6 3.75 18.69 1.34
C VAL A 6 4.99 18.12 0.66
N LEU A 7 5.14 16.79 0.63
CA LEU A 7 6.27 16.15 -0.07
C LEU A 7 6.27 16.43 -1.56
N PHE A 8 5.10 16.33 -2.20
CA PHE A 8 4.95 16.66 -3.62
C PHE A 8 5.36 18.10 -3.91
N ALA A 9 4.84 19.07 -3.14
CA ALA A 9 5.16 20.48 -3.29
C ALA A 9 6.66 20.75 -3.08
N MET A 10 7.27 20.10 -2.08
CA MET A 10 8.70 20.21 -1.82
C MET A 10 9.54 19.72 -3.01
N TYR A 11 9.24 18.53 -3.56
CA TYR A 11 9.98 18.00 -4.71
C TYR A 11 9.79 18.86 -5.96
N VAL A 12 8.58 19.36 -6.20
CA VAL A 12 8.34 20.29 -7.32
C VAL A 12 9.14 21.58 -7.15
N ALA A 13 9.16 22.16 -5.94
CA ALA A 13 9.93 23.37 -5.67
C ALA A 13 11.42 23.16 -5.93
N ILE A 14 11.99 22.06 -5.41
CA ILE A 14 13.41 21.71 -5.64
C ILE A 14 13.69 21.52 -7.14
N GLY A 15 12.84 20.76 -7.84
CA GLY A 15 13.02 20.54 -9.28
C GLY A 15 12.96 21.83 -10.11
N ILE A 16 12.09 22.78 -9.75
CA ILE A 16 12.02 24.10 -10.42
C ILE A 16 13.27 24.93 -10.14
N ILE A 17 13.75 24.95 -8.89
CA ILE A 17 14.96 25.67 -8.51
C ILE A 17 16.16 25.11 -9.29
N ASP A 18 16.32 23.80 -9.35
CA ASP A 18 17.40 23.14 -10.09
C ASP A 18 17.32 23.43 -11.60
N LEU A 19 16.11 23.47 -12.18
CA LEU A 19 15.91 23.80 -13.59
C LEU A 19 16.32 25.25 -13.90
N LEU A 20 15.96 26.19 -13.03
CA LEU A 20 16.32 27.60 -13.16
C LEU A 20 17.84 27.79 -12.98
N ALA A 21 18.43 27.12 -12.00
CA ALA A 21 19.87 27.12 -11.77
C ALA A 21 20.62 26.53 -12.99
N ALA A 22 20.13 25.42 -13.55
CA ALA A 22 20.69 24.80 -14.75
C ALA A 22 20.66 25.75 -15.96
N GLY A 23 19.57 26.51 -16.13
CA GLY A 23 19.43 27.49 -17.21
C GLY A 23 20.38 28.70 -17.07
N LEU A 24 20.69 29.10 -15.84
CA LEU A 24 21.62 30.22 -15.56
C LEU A 24 23.09 29.80 -15.67
N ILE A 25 23.43 28.61 -15.15
CA ILE A 25 24.81 28.12 -15.05
C ILE A 25 25.22 27.36 -16.33
N GLY A 26 24.25 26.83 -17.08
CA GLY A 26 24.49 26.03 -18.28
C GLY A 26 24.97 24.60 -17.97
N ASP A 27 24.73 24.09 -16.76
CA ASP A 27 25.19 22.77 -16.33
C ASP A 27 24.18 21.67 -16.70
N VAL A 28 24.64 20.74 -17.54
CA VAL A 28 23.86 19.58 -17.99
C VAL A 28 23.52 18.64 -16.83
N TRP A 29 24.38 18.54 -15.81
CA TRP A 29 24.11 17.69 -14.65
C TRP A 29 22.88 18.16 -13.87
N LEU A 30 22.76 19.48 -13.67
CA LEU A 30 21.60 20.09 -13.01
C LEU A 30 20.31 19.88 -13.82
N PHE A 31 20.38 19.88 -15.16
CA PHE A 31 19.22 19.54 -16.00
C PHE A 31 18.75 18.10 -15.79
N ILE A 32 19.67 17.14 -15.74
CA ILE A 32 19.34 15.74 -15.48
C ILE A 32 18.74 15.59 -14.08
N GLN A 33 19.35 16.24 -13.08
CA GLN A 33 18.85 16.22 -11.70
C GLN A 33 17.45 16.80 -11.60
N ALA A 34 17.20 17.99 -12.15
CA ALA A 34 15.90 18.64 -12.17
C ALA A 34 14.83 17.73 -12.81
N PHE A 35 15.17 17.10 -13.93
CA PHE A 35 14.27 16.19 -14.63
C PHE A 35 13.92 14.96 -13.79
N LEU A 36 14.91 14.32 -13.15
CA LEU A 36 14.70 13.17 -12.28
C LEU A 36 13.83 13.53 -11.07
N VAL A 37 14.06 14.67 -10.43
CA VAL A 37 13.28 15.13 -9.28
C VAL A 37 11.82 15.37 -9.65
N LEU A 38 11.55 15.93 -10.84
CA LEU A 38 10.18 16.11 -11.34
C LEU A 38 9.48 14.77 -11.62
N LEU A 39 10.21 13.78 -12.13
CA LEU A 39 9.69 12.41 -12.29
C LEU A 39 9.38 11.76 -10.94
N LEU A 40 10.21 11.98 -9.92
CA LEU A 40 9.92 11.53 -8.55
C LEU A 40 8.64 12.18 -8.01
N ALA A 41 8.47 13.49 -8.19
CA ALA A 41 7.24 14.18 -7.80
C ALA A 41 5.99 13.56 -8.47
N ARG A 42 6.07 13.26 -9.77
CA ARG A 42 5.00 12.56 -10.49
C ARG A 42 4.76 11.15 -9.95
N SER A 43 5.81 10.41 -9.61
CA SER A 43 5.72 9.07 -9.02
C SER A 43 4.99 9.09 -7.68
N CYS A 44 5.20 10.12 -6.84
CA CYS A 44 4.46 10.29 -5.58
C CYS A 44 2.94 10.41 -5.80
N LEU A 45 2.48 11.10 -6.84
CA LEU A 45 1.06 11.19 -7.20
C LEU A 45 0.49 9.83 -7.64
N GLN A 46 1.25 9.06 -8.41
CA GLN A 46 0.84 7.73 -8.85
C GLN A 46 0.75 6.76 -7.65
N ARG A 47 1.75 6.78 -6.77
CA ARG A 47 1.78 5.98 -5.54
C ARG A 47 0.63 6.31 -4.60
N ARG A 48 0.19 7.58 -4.53
CA ARG A 48 -0.98 7.97 -3.74
C ARG A 48 -2.23 7.20 -4.16
N ARG A 49 -2.45 6.97 -5.47
CA ARG A 49 -3.62 6.21 -5.93
C ARG A 49 -3.59 4.77 -5.46
N ALA A 50 -2.42 4.13 -5.52
CA ALA A 50 -2.24 2.76 -5.04
C ALA A 50 -2.38 2.66 -3.50
N LEU A 51 -1.86 3.64 -2.76
CA LEU A 51 -1.91 3.66 -1.29
C LEU A 51 -3.29 4.04 -0.73
N ASN A 52 -4.08 4.79 -1.51
CA ASN A 52 -5.46 5.11 -1.16
C ASN A 52 -6.44 3.99 -1.50
N ASP A 53 -5.99 2.91 -2.15
CA ASP A 53 -6.85 1.76 -2.39
C ASP A 53 -7.27 1.15 -1.03
N PRO A 54 -8.58 1.06 -0.75
CA PRO A 54 -9.07 0.46 0.49
C PRO A 54 -8.50 -0.94 0.73
N ARG A 55 -8.33 -1.75 -0.32
CA ARG A 55 -7.77 -3.11 -0.21
C ARG A 55 -6.35 -3.14 0.31
N PHE A 56 -5.56 -2.11 -0.02
CA PHE A 56 -4.19 -1.98 0.48
C PHE A 56 -4.19 -1.52 1.94
N ARG A 57 -5.10 -0.61 2.32
CA ARG A 57 -5.21 -0.11 3.70
C ARG A 57 -5.66 -1.20 4.67
N SER A 58 -6.61 -2.05 4.29
CA SER A 58 -7.10 -3.15 5.15
C SER A 58 -6.03 -4.18 5.51
N TRP A 59 -4.98 -4.30 4.69
CA TRP A 59 -3.86 -5.22 4.99
C TRP A 59 -2.93 -4.68 6.09
N TRP A 60 -2.87 -3.36 6.26
CA TRP A 60 -1.97 -2.69 7.22
C TRP A 60 -2.65 -2.20 8.49
N THR A 61 -3.98 -2.06 8.48
CA THR A 61 -4.76 -1.68 9.66
C THR A 61 -5.25 -2.94 10.36
N ILE A 62 -4.99 -3.08 11.65
CA ILE A 62 -5.65 -4.08 12.54
C ILE A 62 -7.16 -3.80 12.69
N SER A 63 -7.74 -2.82 11.98
CA SER A 63 -9.19 -2.75 11.84
C SER A 63 -9.62 -3.90 10.94
N THR A 64 -10.42 -4.80 11.51
CA THR A 64 -11.20 -5.81 10.81
C THR A 64 -11.70 -5.25 9.48
N GLY A 65 -11.60 -6.05 8.40
CA GLY A 65 -11.90 -5.63 7.02
C GLY A 65 -13.33 -5.14 6.77
N GLU A 66 -14.13 -4.96 7.83
CA GLU A 66 -15.53 -4.57 7.85
C GLU A 66 -15.75 -3.18 7.25
N ASP A 67 -15.08 -2.16 7.78
CA ASP A 67 -15.20 -0.77 7.31
C ASP A 67 -14.63 -0.54 5.90
N VAL A 68 -13.77 -1.45 5.42
CA VAL A 68 -12.90 -1.20 4.27
C VAL A 68 -13.25 -2.06 3.05
N LEU A 69 -13.73 -3.28 3.26
CA LEU A 69 -14.14 -4.19 2.18
C LEU A 69 -15.67 -4.31 2.05
N GLY A 70 -16.44 -3.73 2.96
CA GLY A 70 -17.90 -3.86 2.99
C GLY A 70 -18.35 -5.31 3.23
N ILE A 71 -17.49 -6.11 3.85
CA ILE A 71 -17.76 -7.49 4.24
C ILE A 71 -18.13 -7.40 5.71
N GLU A 72 -19.35 -7.75 6.10
CA GLU A 72 -19.72 -7.86 7.52
C GLU A 72 -18.88 -8.99 8.13
N LEU A 73 -17.91 -8.65 8.98
CA LEU A 73 -17.15 -9.62 9.77
C LEU A 73 -17.82 -9.70 11.15
N SER A 74 -17.93 -10.89 11.71
CA SER A 74 -18.38 -11.05 13.10
C SER A 74 -17.28 -10.59 14.08
N GLU A 75 -17.66 -10.23 15.31
CA GLU A 75 -16.72 -9.84 16.36
C GLU A 75 -15.63 -10.91 16.56
N GLY A 76 -14.36 -10.54 16.33
CA GLY A 76 -13.20 -11.43 16.41
C GLY A 76 -12.82 -12.16 15.10
N GLU A 77 -13.54 -11.94 14.00
CA GLU A 77 -13.15 -12.47 12.68
C GLU A 77 -12.03 -11.63 12.05
N VAL A 78 -11.04 -12.31 11.48
CA VAL A 78 -9.98 -11.71 10.66
C VAL A 78 -9.94 -12.39 9.31
N LEU A 79 -9.60 -11.63 8.27
CA LEU A 79 -9.37 -12.19 6.95
C LEU A 79 -7.97 -12.82 6.90
N ALA A 80 -7.92 -14.13 6.70
CA ALA A 80 -6.70 -14.90 6.52
C ALA A 80 -6.65 -15.54 5.13
N THR A 81 -5.44 -15.87 4.68
CA THR A 81 -5.22 -16.60 3.43
C THR A 81 -4.85 -18.05 3.74
N CYS A 82 -5.51 -19.01 3.11
CA CYS A 82 -5.15 -20.42 3.26
C CYS A 82 -3.73 -20.67 2.71
N PRO A 83 -2.82 -21.31 3.47
CA PRO A 83 -1.44 -21.55 3.03
C PRO A 83 -1.35 -22.55 1.86
N SER A 84 -2.37 -23.39 1.67
CA SER A 84 -2.34 -24.47 0.68
C SER A 84 -2.96 -24.13 -0.68
N CYS A 85 -3.97 -23.26 -0.71
CA CYS A 85 -4.68 -22.92 -1.94
C CYS A 85 -4.84 -21.41 -2.18
N SER A 86 -4.25 -20.58 -1.33
CA SER A 86 -4.31 -19.11 -1.40
C SER A 86 -5.73 -18.53 -1.44
N SER A 87 -6.74 -19.29 -1.02
CA SER A 87 -8.11 -18.78 -0.90
C SER A 87 -8.20 -17.82 0.29
N MET A 88 -9.06 -16.80 0.16
CA MET A 88 -9.32 -15.81 1.20
C MET A 88 -10.48 -16.29 2.08
N LEU A 89 -10.26 -16.38 3.39
CA LEU A 89 -11.25 -16.84 4.37
C LEU A 89 -11.39 -15.82 5.49
N ALA A 90 -12.61 -15.64 6.00
CA ALA A 90 -12.83 -15.03 7.30
C ALA A 90 -12.71 -16.14 8.36
N VAL A 91 -11.81 -15.95 9.33
CA VAL A 91 -11.54 -16.92 10.39
C VAL A 91 -11.48 -16.21 11.74
N ILE A 92 -11.93 -16.86 12.81
CA ILE A 92 -11.76 -16.38 14.18
C ILE A 92 -10.54 -17.11 14.76
N PRO A 93 -9.37 -16.46 14.93
CA PRO A 93 -8.15 -17.14 15.34
C PRO A 93 -8.29 -17.87 16.68
N GLU A 94 -9.10 -17.34 17.59
CA GLU A 94 -9.38 -17.93 18.91
C GLU A 94 -10.22 -19.21 18.86
N LYS A 95 -10.91 -19.46 17.73
CA LYS A 95 -11.75 -20.65 17.54
C LYS A 95 -11.12 -21.66 16.57
N LEU A 96 -9.89 -21.40 16.10
CA LEU A 96 -9.17 -22.35 15.24
C LEU A 96 -8.47 -23.39 16.11
N ASP A 97 -8.83 -24.66 15.92
CA ASP A 97 -8.15 -25.79 16.55
C ASP A 97 -7.08 -26.38 15.62
N GLU A 98 -6.12 -27.09 16.22
CA GLU A 98 -5.08 -27.81 15.47
C GLU A 98 -5.71 -28.89 14.57
N GLY A 99 -5.71 -28.62 13.26
CA GLY A 99 -6.24 -29.53 12.24
C GLY A 99 -7.49 -29.06 11.51
N ASP A 100 -7.98 -27.84 11.77
CA ASP A 100 -9.15 -27.31 11.07
C ASP A 100 -8.95 -27.31 9.53
N PRO A 101 -9.83 -27.97 8.77
CA PRO A 101 -9.70 -28.07 7.32
C PRO A 101 -10.22 -26.81 6.62
N CYS A 102 -9.52 -26.39 5.57
CA CYS A 102 -10.00 -25.34 4.69
C CYS A 102 -11.27 -25.81 3.94
N PRO A 103 -12.39 -25.07 3.94
CA PRO A 103 -13.62 -25.43 3.20
C PRO A 103 -13.44 -25.45 1.68
N ILE A 104 -12.40 -24.80 1.14
CA ILE A 104 -12.12 -24.75 -0.30
C ILE A 104 -11.27 -25.94 -0.75
N CYS A 105 -10.25 -26.33 0.01
CA CYS A 105 -9.27 -27.34 -0.42
C CYS A 105 -9.10 -28.54 0.51
N GLY A 106 -9.78 -28.57 1.66
CA GLY A 106 -9.75 -29.66 2.63
C GLY A 106 -8.43 -29.85 3.37
N LYS A 107 -7.42 -28.99 3.15
CA LYS A 107 -6.11 -29.06 3.80
C LYS A 107 -6.11 -28.26 5.11
N SER A 108 -5.26 -28.66 6.05
CA SER A 108 -5.12 -28.03 7.37
C SER A 108 -4.79 -26.54 7.25
N LEU A 109 -5.50 -25.69 8.00
CA LEU A 109 -5.23 -24.26 8.13
C LEU A 109 -4.08 -23.99 9.10
N THR A 110 -3.92 -24.81 10.12
CA THR A 110 -2.76 -24.82 11.01
C THR A 110 -1.67 -25.67 10.39
N GLY A 111 -0.61 -25.02 9.88
CA GLY A 111 0.57 -25.72 9.37
C GLY A 111 1.24 -26.52 10.49
N ARG A 112 1.84 -27.66 10.13
CA ARG A 112 2.78 -28.38 11.00
C ARG A 112 4.20 -28.01 10.61
#